data_AF-A0A7S0K9F7-F1
#
_entry.id   AF-A0A7S0K9F7-F1
#
_cell.length_a   1.000
_cell.length_b   1.000
_cell.length_c   1.000
_cell.angle_alpha   90.00
_cell.angle_beta   90.00
_cell.angle_gamma   90.00
#
_symmetry.space_group_name_H-M   'P 1'
#
loop_
_entity.id
_entity.type
_entity.pdbx_description
1 polymer ?
#
loop_
_entity_poly.entity_id
_entity_poly.type
_entity_poly.pdbx_seq_one_letter_code
_entity_poly.pdbx_strand_id
1 'polypeptide(L)'
;QTYVPQRDFLSLISLGNGSAVASRGSHLAMKGKYLWIFKDIIDRRWMNQYQILPDMTKNAEHEKVPPHIKQEANVLDAFRSSAMRCGGCGAKVGAKTVSRVLKAVHARSNGNFNASSIDYDDCAVIPLPSNGNMYAIHTIDFFRSFVSDPFIFGKCAAIHALSDCHAMGTQPSTALALAVVPFSATE
;
A
#
# COMPACT_ATOMS: atom_id res chain seq x y z
N GLN A 1 -10.02 25.27 2.61
CA GLN A 1 -10.35 25.02 4.03
C GLN A 1 -9.08 24.67 4.76
N THR A 2 -8.77 25.34 5.87
CA THR A 2 -7.63 25.01 6.72
C THR A 2 -7.91 23.68 7.42
N TYR A 3 -7.11 22.65 7.16
CA TYR A 3 -7.31 21.33 7.76
C TYR A 3 -6.94 21.37 9.25
N VAL A 4 -7.88 21.01 10.12
CA VAL A 4 -7.63 20.87 11.56
C VAL A 4 -7.59 19.37 11.88
N PRO A 5 -6.44 18.83 12.33
CA PRO A 5 -6.32 17.41 12.60
C PRO A 5 -7.20 16.99 13.79
N GLN A 6 -7.91 15.87 13.63
CA GLN A 6 -8.70 15.27 14.70
C GLN A 6 -7.76 14.76 15.80
N ARG A 7 -7.96 15.24 17.04
CA ARG A 7 -7.12 14.89 18.20
C ARG A 7 -7.64 13.68 18.98
N ASP A 8 -8.95 13.47 18.97
CA ASP A 8 -9.60 12.36 19.66
C ASP A 8 -10.14 11.34 18.68
N PHE A 9 -9.62 10.11 18.75
CA PHE A 9 -10.07 8.98 17.96
C PHE A 9 -10.28 7.76 18.84
N LEU A 10 -11.16 6.86 18.38
CA LEU A 10 -11.41 5.57 19.02
C LEU A 10 -10.55 4.52 18.32
N SER A 11 -9.61 3.93 19.05
CA SER A 11 -8.83 2.77 18.60
C SER A 11 -9.49 1.50 19.09
N LEU A 12 -9.79 0.57 18.18
CA LEU A 12 -10.32 -0.75 18.50
C LEU A 12 -9.37 -1.82 17.96
N ILE A 13 -8.64 -2.48 18.86
CA ILE A 13 -7.61 -3.48 18.51
C ILE A 13 -8.09 -4.87 18.93
N SER A 14 -8.08 -5.82 17.99
CA SER A 14 -8.44 -7.22 18.26
C SER A 14 -7.28 -7.95 18.94
N LEU A 15 -7.58 -8.77 19.95
CA LEU A 15 -6.60 -9.57 20.70
C LEU A 15 -6.48 -11.03 20.19
N GLY A 16 -7.10 -11.36 19.06
CA GLY A 16 -7.03 -12.70 18.44
C GLY A 16 -7.86 -13.80 19.13
N ASN A 17 -8.28 -13.61 20.38
CA ASN A 17 -9.09 -14.56 21.15
C ASN A 17 -10.60 -14.23 21.16
N GLY A 18 -11.08 -13.45 20.19
CA GLY A 18 -12.46 -12.96 20.16
C GLY A 18 -12.77 -11.88 21.19
N SER A 19 -11.75 -11.19 21.70
CA SER A 19 -11.90 -9.96 22.50
C SER A 19 -11.13 -8.80 21.87
N ALA A 20 -11.51 -7.58 22.23
CA ALA A 20 -10.86 -6.37 21.74
C ALA A 20 -10.56 -5.41 22.88
N VAL A 21 -9.57 -4.57 22.66
CA VAL A 21 -9.24 -3.40 23.50
C VAL A 21 -9.68 -2.15 22.76
N ALA A 22 -10.48 -1.33 23.45
CA ALA A 22 -10.84 -0.01 23.00
C ALA A 22 -10.02 1.01 23.77
N SER A 23 -9.43 1.99 23.07
CA SER A 23 -8.93 3.21 23.70
C SER A 23 -9.49 4.45 23.01
N ARG A 24 -9.80 5.48 23.80
CA ARG A 24 -10.23 6.79 23.28
C ARG A 24 -9.59 7.89 24.12
N GLY A 25 -8.67 8.63 23.51
CA GLY A 25 -7.85 9.63 24.20
C GLY A 25 -7.01 9.02 25.33
N SER A 26 -6.64 9.84 26.31
CA SER A 26 -5.80 9.45 27.45
C SER A 26 -6.56 8.82 28.63
N HIS A 27 -7.90 8.86 28.63
CA HIS A 27 -8.69 8.57 29.83
C HIS A 27 -9.55 7.30 29.74
N LEU A 28 -9.78 6.77 28.55
CA LEU A 28 -10.67 5.62 28.36
C LEU A 28 -9.90 4.46 27.73
N ALA A 29 -9.71 3.38 28.49
CA ALA A 29 -9.19 2.12 28.01
C ALA A 29 -10.05 0.99 28.58
N MET A 30 -10.64 0.16 27.70
CA MET A 30 -11.52 -0.93 28.08
C MET A 30 -11.17 -2.19 27.30
N LYS A 31 -11.33 -3.35 27.91
CA LYS A 31 -11.12 -4.67 27.28
C LYS A 31 -12.37 -5.51 27.45
N GLY A 32 -12.80 -6.18 26.38
CA GLY A 32 -13.97 -7.06 26.48
C GLY A 32 -14.32 -7.76 25.16
N LYS A 33 -15.13 -8.82 25.27
CA LYS A 33 -15.72 -9.51 24.12
C LYS A 33 -16.77 -8.66 23.39
N TYR A 34 -17.54 -7.86 24.14
CA TYR A 34 -18.52 -6.95 23.56
C TYR A 34 -17.89 -5.87 22.65
N LEU A 35 -16.67 -5.42 22.98
CA LEU A 35 -15.91 -4.50 22.13
C LEU A 35 -15.50 -5.15 20.81
N TRP A 36 -15.23 -6.46 20.82
CA TRP A 36 -14.92 -7.20 19.60
C TRP A 36 -16.15 -7.31 18.70
N ILE A 37 -17.33 -7.56 19.26
CA ILE A 37 -18.60 -7.58 18.49
C ILE A 37 -18.83 -6.21 17.86
N PHE A 38 -18.66 -5.13 18.63
CA PHE A 38 -18.80 -3.76 18.12
C PHE A 38 -17.80 -3.46 16.99
N LYS A 39 -16.53 -3.85 17.17
CA LYS A 39 -15.50 -3.75 16.14
C LYS A 39 -15.89 -4.53 14.88
N ASP A 40 -16.30 -5.79 15.01
CA ASP A 40 -16.67 -6.64 13.87
C ASP A 40 -17.84 -6.04 13.08
N ILE A 41 -18.81 -5.41 13.75
CA ILE A 41 -19.91 -4.68 13.08
C ILE A 41 -19.38 -3.49 12.28
N ILE A 42 -18.50 -2.67 12.88
CA ILE A 42 -17.92 -1.50 12.20
C ILE A 42 -17.09 -1.95 10.99
N ASP A 43 -16.19 -2.91 11.20
CA ASP A 43 -15.28 -3.42 10.18
C ASP A 43 -16.07 -4.01 9.02
N ARG A 44 -17.09 -4.85 9.27
CA ARG A 44 -17.94 -5.41 8.22
C ARG A 44 -18.74 -4.35 7.48
N ARG A 45 -19.31 -3.35 8.19
CA ARG A 45 -20.02 -2.24 7.54
C ARG A 45 -19.10 -1.46 6.63
N TRP A 46 -17.89 -1.16 7.07
CA TRP A 46 -16.87 -0.48 6.28
C TRP A 46 -16.44 -1.33 5.08
N MET A 47 -16.11 -2.60 5.27
CA MET A 47 -15.74 -3.52 4.20
C MET A 47 -16.85 -3.69 3.16
N ASN A 48 -18.12 -3.73 3.60
CA ASN A 48 -19.27 -3.80 2.70
C ASN A 48 -19.33 -2.60 1.75
N GLN A 49 -18.85 -1.41 2.14
CA GLN A 49 -18.83 -0.25 1.23
C GLN A 49 -17.86 -0.44 0.05
N TYR A 50 -16.83 -1.29 0.19
CA TYR A 50 -15.89 -1.61 -0.88
C TYR A 50 -16.27 -2.86 -1.67
N GLN A 51 -17.09 -3.73 -1.10
CA GLN A 51 -17.55 -4.96 -1.75
C GLN A 51 -18.88 -4.77 -2.48
N ILE A 52 -19.77 -3.95 -1.91
CA ILE A 52 -21.08 -3.60 -2.44
C ILE A 52 -20.99 -2.16 -2.92
N LEU A 53 -20.41 -2.01 -4.11
CA LEU A 53 -20.30 -0.71 -4.75
C LEU A 53 -21.70 -0.29 -5.24
N PRO A 54 -22.09 1.00 -5.07
CA PRO A 54 -23.31 1.51 -5.68
C PRO A 54 -23.28 1.23 -7.18
N ASP A 55 -24.42 0.87 -7.76
CA ASP A 55 -24.54 0.82 -9.21
C ASP A 55 -24.11 2.17 -9.77
N MET A 56 -23.16 2.14 -10.72
CA MET A 56 -22.78 3.33 -11.45
C MET A 56 -24.04 3.87 -12.12
N THR A 57 -24.58 4.98 -11.61
CA THR A 57 -25.71 5.64 -12.23
C THR A 57 -25.28 6.07 -13.62
N LYS A 58 -25.97 5.57 -14.66
CA LYS A 58 -25.70 5.90 -16.07
C LYS A 58 -25.81 7.42 -16.38
N ASN A 59 -26.29 8.20 -15.41
CA ASN A 59 -26.46 9.65 -15.46
C ASN A 59 -25.43 10.44 -14.64
N ALA A 60 -24.43 9.80 -14.05
CA ALA A 60 -23.23 10.53 -13.70
C ALA A 60 -22.68 11.05 -15.03
N GLU A 61 -22.75 12.36 -15.25
CA GLU A 61 -22.05 13.04 -16.33
C GLU A 61 -20.59 12.60 -16.22
N HIS A 62 -20.22 11.54 -16.94
CA HIS A 62 -18.84 11.18 -17.11
C HIS A 62 -18.21 12.43 -17.68
N GLU A 63 -17.37 13.08 -16.86
CA GLU A 63 -16.55 14.21 -17.26
C GLU A 63 -16.00 13.83 -18.63
N LYS A 64 -16.53 14.51 -19.67
CA LYS A 64 -16.36 14.07 -21.05
C LYS A 64 -14.87 13.88 -21.23
N VAL A 65 -14.47 12.66 -21.59
CA VAL A 65 -13.08 12.30 -21.90
C VAL A 65 -12.46 13.51 -22.59
N PRO A 66 -11.52 14.20 -21.93
CA PRO A 66 -11.13 15.51 -22.39
C PRO A 66 -10.63 15.40 -23.83
N PRO A 67 -10.99 16.35 -24.70
CA PRO A 67 -10.98 16.17 -26.15
C PRO A 67 -9.61 15.76 -26.73
N HIS A 68 -8.52 16.01 -26.01
CA HIS A 68 -7.17 15.57 -26.37
C HIS A 68 -7.01 14.04 -26.42
N ILE A 69 -7.72 13.27 -25.58
CA ILE A 69 -7.65 11.80 -25.57
C ILE A 69 -8.33 11.19 -26.82
N LYS A 70 -9.30 11.89 -27.42
CA LYS A 70 -9.98 11.42 -28.66
C LYS A 70 -9.13 11.62 -29.93
N GLN A 71 -8.09 12.45 -29.87
CA GLN A 71 -7.28 12.80 -31.04
C GLN A 71 -5.97 12.00 -31.14
N GLU A 72 -5.58 11.28 -30.09
CA GLU A 72 -4.29 10.57 -30.08
C GLU A 72 -4.40 9.22 -30.82
N ALA A 73 -3.69 9.15 -31.96
CA ALA A 73 -3.66 7.98 -32.85
C ALA A 73 -3.01 6.73 -32.23
N ASN A 74 -2.43 6.84 -31.04
CA ASN A 74 -1.65 5.80 -30.40
C ASN A 74 -2.10 5.57 -28.96
N VAL A 75 -2.44 4.31 -28.63
CA VAL A 75 -2.98 3.92 -27.32
C VAL A 75 -2.03 4.31 -26.17
N LEU A 76 -0.71 4.32 -26.43
CA LEU A 76 0.32 4.73 -25.48
C LEU A 76 0.22 6.20 -25.08
N ASP A 77 -0.12 7.08 -26.02
CA ASP A 77 -0.24 8.51 -25.75
C ASP A 77 -1.51 8.78 -24.95
N ALA A 78 -2.61 8.09 -25.28
CA ALA A 78 -3.84 8.12 -24.49
C ALA A 78 -3.64 7.62 -23.04
N PHE A 79 -2.72 6.66 -22.82
CA PHE A 79 -2.33 6.22 -21.47
C PHE A 79 -1.47 7.25 -20.72
N ARG A 80 -0.64 8.02 -21.43
CA ARG A 80 0.18 9.10 -20.86
C ARG A 80 -0.66 10.33 -20.53
N SER A 81 -1.65 10.64 -21.36
CA SER A 81 -2.55 11.78 -21.23
C SER A 81 -3.76 11.49 -20.31
N SER A 82 -4.10 10.22 -20.10
CA SER A 82 -5.12 9.82 -19.12
C SER A 82 -4.73 10.28 -17.72
N ALA A 83 -5.63 11.03 -17.07
CA ALA A 83 -5.54 11.37 -15.65
C ALA A 83 -5.22 10.13 -14.80
N MET A 84 -4.39 10.33 -13.77
CA MET A 84 -3.89 9.26 -12.90
C MET A 84 -5.06 8.44 -12.36
N ARG A 85 -5.23 7.20 -12.86
CA ARG A 85 -6.36 6.34 -12.46
C ARG A 85 -6.29 5.99 -10.97
N CYS A 86 -5.07 5.89 -10.41
CA CYS A 86 -4.79 5.70 -8.99
C CYS A 86 -3.43 6.33 -8.60
N GLY A 87 -3.34 6.99 -7.45
CA GLY A 87 -2.09 7.50 -6.85
C GLY A 87 -1.72 6.77 -5.55
N GLY A 88 -0.48 6.95 -5.07
CA GLY A 88 0.00 6.33 -3.82
C GLY A 88 -0.17 4.80 -3.81
N CYS A 89 -0.65 4.24 -2.69
CA CYS A 89 -0.93 2.80 -2.56
C CYS A 89 -1.99 2.27 -3.55
N GLY A 90 -2.86 3.13 -4.08
CA GLY A 90 -3.89 2.73 -5.05
C GLY A 90 -3.33 2.26 -6.39
N ALA A 91 -2.05 2.53 -6.66
CA ALA A 91 -1.36 2.08 -7.86
C ALA A 91 -0.83 0.63 -7.76
N LYS A 92 -1.00 -0.05 -6.61
CA LYS A 92 -0.52 -1.42 -6.41
C LYS A 92 -1.33 -2.42 -7.25
N VAL A 93 -0.65 -3.44 -7.77
CA VAL A 93 -1.28 -4.56 -8.48
C VAL A 93 -1.97 -5.47 -7.45
N GLY A 94 -3.16 -5.98 -7.77
CA GLY A 94 -3.90 -6.86 -6.86
C GLY A 94 -3.17 -8.17 -6.55
N ALA A 95 -3.35 -8.67 -5.32
CA ALA A 95 -2.64 -9.83 -4.77
C ALA A 95 -2.73 -11.10 -5.64
N LYS A 96 -3.91 -11.38 -6.23
CA LYS A 96 -4.10 -12.54 -7.13
C LYS A 96 -3.17 -12.49 -8.34
N THR A 97 -2.98 -11.31 -8.93
CA THR A 97 -2.11 -11.11 -10.09
C THR A 97 -0.65 -11.28 -9.71
N VAL A 98 -0.22 -10.65 -8.60
CA VAL A 98 1.16 -10.78 -8.09
C VAL A 98 1.48 -12.23 -7.76
N SER A 99 0.61 -12.94 -7.03
CA SER A 99 0.80 -14.36 -6.68
C SER A 99 0.95 -15.24 -7.92
N ARG A 100 0.13 -15.02 -8.95
CA ARG A 100 0.23 -15.75 -10.23
C ARG A 100 1.57 -15.50 -10.93
N VAL A 101 2.03 -14.25 -10.97
CA VAL A 101 3.31 -13.88 -11.62
C VAL A 101 4.49 -14.47 -10.85
N LEU A 102 4.50 -14.36 -9.52
CA LEU A 102 5.57 -14.92 -8.68
C LEU A 102 5.69 -16.44 -8.84
N LYS A 103 4.56 -17.17 -8.91
CA LYS A 103 4.58 -18.62 -9.19
C LYS A 103 5.25 -18.94 -10.53
N ALA A 104 4.97 -18.15 -11.57
CA ALA A 104 5.56 -18.34 -12.90
C ALA A 104 7.06 -17.98 -12.95
N VAL A 105 7.49 -16.92 -12.25
CA VAL A 105 8.91 -16.55 -12.09
C VAL A 105 9.64 -17.66 -11.35
N HIS A 106 9.04 -18.18 -10.28
CA HIS A 106 9.62 -19.24 -9.47
C HIS A 106 9.83 -20.53 -10.26
N ALA A 107 8.81 -20.96 -11.02
CA ALA A 107 8.92 -22.15 -11.86
C ALA A 107 10.06 -22.08 -12.90
N ARG A 108 10.56 -20.88 -13.20
CA ARG A 108 11.70 -20.63 -14.10
C ARG A 108 13.04 -20.48 -13.38
N SER A 109 13.03 -20.33 -12.06
CA SER A 109 14.26 -20.21 -11.28
C SER A 109 14.84 -21.60 -11.04
N ASN A 110 15.96 -21.91 -11.71
CA ASN A 110 16.69 -23.16 -11.51
C ASN A 110 17.40 -23.16 -10.14
N GLY A 111 16.73 -23.70 -9.11
CA GLY A 111 17.40 -24.59 -8.13
C GLY A 111 17.98 -24.01 -6.84
N ASN A 112 18.06 -22.70 -6.61
CA ASN A 112 18.63 -22.17 -5.35
C ASN A 112 17.63 -21.44 -4.45
N PHE A 113 16.38 -21.34 -4.87
CA PHE A 113 15.33 -20.68 -4.11
C PHE A 113 14.15 -21.65 -4.01
N ASN A 114 13.66 -21.93 -2.80
CA ASN A 114 12.54 -22.85 -2.59
C ASN A 114 11.23 -22.05 -2.58
N ALA A 115 10.26 -22.38 -3.45
CA ALA A 115 8.97 -21.68 -3.52
C ALA A 115 8.19 -21.72 -2.20
N SER A 116 8.40 -22.79 -1.44
CA SER A 116 7.78 -23.02 -0.13
C SER A 116 8.34 -22.13 0.98
N SER A 117 9.42 -21.36 0.72
CA SER A 117 9.97 -20.36 1.64
C SER A 117 9.68 -18.93 1.20
N ILE A 118 8.80 -18.72 0.22
CA ILE A 118 8.26 -17.39 -0.06
C ILE A 118 7.26 -17.12 1.05
N ASP A 119 7.77 -16.61 2.17
CA ASP A 119 6.94 -16.00 3.18
C ASP A 119 6.30 -14.76 2.55
N TYR A 120 4.98 -14.63 2.68
CA TYR A 120 4.25 -13.45 2.22
C TYR A 120 4.44 -12.33 3.24
N ASP A 121 5.69 -11.91 3.38
CA ASP A 121 6.14 -11.02 4.42
C ASP A 121 6.54 -9.65 3.85
N ASP A 122 6.63 -8.66 4.71
CA ASP A 122 6.84 -7.27 4.31
C ASP A 122 8.27 -7.02 3.81
N CYS A 123 9.23 -7.90 4.14
CA CYS A 123 10.62 -7.82 3.68
C CYS A 123 11.19 -9.18 3.25
N ALA A 124 12.20 -9.15 2.38
CA ALA A 124 13.06 -10.30 2.13
C ALA A 124 14.11 -10.44 3.24
N VAL A 125 14.21 -11.64 3.81
CA VAL A 125 15.22 -12.00 4.83
C VAL A 125 16.26 -12.94 4.20
N ILE A 126 17.51 -12.50 4.14
CA ILE A 126 18.59 -13.21 3.45
C ILE A 126 19.70 -13.53 4.46
N PRO A 127 20.06 -14.81 4.69
CA PRO A 127 21.18 -15.15 5.58
C PRO A 127 22.50 -14.67 4.97
N LEU A 128 23.35 -14.07 5.81
CA LEU A 128 24.68 -13.65 5.39
C LEU A 128 25.68 -14.83 5.45
N PRO A 129 26.66 -14.92 4.52
CA PRO A 129 27.61 -16.04 4.48
C PRO A 129 28.59 -16.14 5.66
N SER A 130 28.54 -15.23 6.64
CA SER A 130 29.45 -15.23 7.79
C SER A 130 29.01 -16.26 8.84
N ASN A 131 29.96 -16.73 9.67
CA ASN A 131 29.79 -17.80 10.67
C ASN A 131 28.86 -17.44 11.86
N GLY A 132 27.80 -16.66 11.65
CA GLY A 132 26.88 -16.21 12.70
C GLY A 132 25.42 -16.15 12.23
N ASN A 133 24.51 -15.97 13.19
CA ASN A 133 23.08 -15.78 12.94
C ASN A 133 22.78 -14.33 12.50
N MET A 134 23.40 -13.89 11.40
CA MET A 134 23.18 -12.57 10.82
C MET A 134 22.34 -12.67 9.55
N TYR A 135 21.34 -11.80 9.44
CA TYR A 135 20.44 -11.73 8.30
C TYR A 135 20.42 -10.31 7.74
N ALA A 136 20.47 -10.20 6.42
CA ALA A 136 20.17 -8.97 5.72
C ALA A 136 18.67 -8.91 5.44
N ILE A 137 18.07 -7.75 5.72
CA ILE A 137 16.64 -7.50 5.49
C ILE A 137 16.54 -6.44 4.40
N HIS A 138 15.78 -6.77 3.36
CA HIS A 138 15.63 -5.92 2.19
C HIS A 138 14.15 -5.74 1.86
N THR A 139 13.73 -4.48 1.75
CA THR A 139 12.44 -4.08 1.20
C THR A 139 12.65 -3.03 0.12
N ILE A 140 11.69 -2.94 -0.79
CA ILE A 140 11.60 -1.88 -1.79
C ILE A 140 10.13 -1.51 -1.97
N ASP A 141 9.80 -0.25 -1.70
CA ASP A 141 8.51 0.33 -2.06
C ASP A 141 8.73 1.72 -2.68
N PHE A 142 7.82 2.10 -3.57
CA PHE A 142 7.82 3.42 -4.18
C PHE A 142 6.38 3.85 -4.48
N PHE A 143 6.17 5.15 -4.43
CA PHE A 143 4.89 5.74 -4.79
C PHE A 143 4.93 6.39 -6.15
N ARG A 144 3.78 6.35 -6.83
CA ARG A 144 3.45 7.38 -7.81
C ARG A 144 3.03 8.63 -7.05
N SER A 145 3.50 9.81 -7.48
CA SER A 145 3.21 11.08 -6.80
C SER A 145 1.70 11.27 -6.59
N PHE A 146 1.33 11.59 -5.34
CA PHE A 146 -0.04 11.86 -4.90
C PHE A 146 -0.15 13.20 -4.16
N VAL A 147 0.96 13.94 -4.02
CA VAL A 147 1.05 15.28 -3.44
C VAL A 147 1.90 16.14 -4.38
N SER A 148 1.55 17.41 -4.54
CA SER A 148 2.26 18.34 -5.42
C SER A 148 3.63 18.75 -4.91
N ASP A 149 3.83 18.83 -3.58
CA ASP A 149 5.10 19.19 -2.95
C ASP A 149 6.09 18.00 -2.99
N PRO A 150 7.21 18.09 -3.75
CA PRO A 150 8.18 17.01 -3.88
C PRO A 150 8.90 16.66 -2.58
N PHE A 151 9.12 17.63 -1.69
CA PHE A 151 9.81 17.40 -0.41
C PHE A 151 8.91 16.64 0.56
N ILE A 152 7.64 17.02 0.65
CA ILE A 152 6.64 16.28 1.43
C ILE A 152 6.41 14.89 0.85
N PHE A 153 6.31 14.78 -0.48
CA PHE A 153 6.21 13.48 -1.15
C PHE A 153 7.40 12.58 -0.83
N GLY A 154 8.63 13.10 -0.93
CA GLY A 154 9.86 12.37 -0.59
C GLY A 154 9.88 11.88 0.86
N LYS A 155 9.44 12.72 1.81
CA LYS A 155 9.29 12.30 3.22
C LYS A 155 8.29 11.16 3.38
N CYS A 156 7.11 11.27 2.76
CA CYS A 156 6.10 10.21 2.81
C CYS A 156 6.60 8.90 2.18
N ALA A 157 7.28 8.98 1.03
CA ALA A 157 7.84 7.83 0.33
C ALA A 157 8.94 7.15 1.16
N ALA A 158 9.84 7.93 1.79
CA ALA A 158 10.88 7.38 2.65
C ALA A 158 10.29 6.69 3.89
N ILE A 159 9.35 7.32 4.59
CA ILE A 159 8.69 6.72 5.75
C ILE A 159 7.97 5.42 5.37
N HIS A 160 7.32 5.41 4.21
CA HIS A 160 6.65 4.20 3.72
C HIS A 160 7.62 3.08 3.40
N ALA A 161 8.69 3.34 2.65
CA ALA A 161 9.68 2.32 2.33
C ALA A 161 10.37 1.76 3.59
N LEU A 162 10.54 2.58 4.63
CA LEU A 162 11.11 2.13 5.91
C LEU A 162 10.10 1.34 6.75
N SER A 163 8.79 1.51 6.55
CA SER A 163 7.77 0.91 7.43
C SER A 163 7.83 -0.61 7.45
N ASP A 164 8.23 -1.23 6.35
CA ASP A 164 8.33 -2.69 6.26
C ASP A 164 9.47 -3.22 7.15
N CYS A 165 10.60 -2.51 7.21
CA CYS A 165 11.69 -2.86 8.14
C CYS A 165 11.22 -2.75 9.61
N HIS A 166 10.44 -1.72 9.92
CA HIS A 166 9.87 -1.54 11.27
C HIS A 166 8.81 -2.60 11.58
N ALA A 167 8.00 -3.02 10.61
CA ALA A 167 7.02 -4.10 10.76
C ALA A 167 7.71 -5.43 11.08
N MET A 168 8.89 -5.66 10.50
CA MET A 168 9.77 -6.80 10.81
C MET A 168 10.54 -6.65 12.14
N GLY A 169 10.30 -5.59 12.91
CA GLY A 169 10.97 -5.35 14.18
C GLY A 169 12.45 -4.97 14.06
N THR A 170 12.85 -4.44 12.90
CA THR A 170 14.26 -4.16 12.60
C THR A 170 14.53 -2.68 12.43
N GLN A 171 15.79 -2.29 12.65
CA GLN A 171 16.24 -0.92 12.47
C GLN A 171 16.91 -0.76 11.09
N PRO A 172 16.39 0.12 10.22
CA PRO A 172 17.02 0.38 8.92
C PRO A 172 18.44 0.89 9.07
N SER A 173 19.39 0.29 8.35
CA SER A 173 20.82 0.65 8.41
C SER A 173 21.31 1.40 7.17
N THR A 174 20.81 1.04 5.99
CA THR A 174 21.15 1.67 4.71
C THR A 174 19.90 1.82 3.85
N ALA A 175 19.94 2.75 2.90
CA ALA A 175 18.85 2.98 1.95
C ALA A 175 19.41 3.36 0.58
N LEU A 176 18.70 2.96 -0.48
CA LEU A 176 18.95 3.38 -1.86
C LEU A 176 17.72 4.12 -2.37
N ALA A 177 17.90 5.35 -2.84
CA ALA A 177 16.81 6.12 -3.42
C ALA A 177 16.50 5.64 -4.85
N LEU A 178 15.26 5.22 -5.08
CA LEU A 178 14.72 4.96 -6.41
C LEU A 178 13.83 6.13 -6.84
N ALA A 179 14.18 6.78 -7.95
CA ALA A 179 13.41 7.88 -8.51
C ALA A 179 13.06 7.59 -9.98
N VAL A 180 11.78 7.72 -10.32
CA VAL A 180 11.30 7.69 -11.70
C VAL A 180 10.86 9.11 -12.05
N VAL A 181 11.61 9.76 -12.93
CA VAL A 181 11.29 11.10 -13.43
C VAL A 181 10.64 11.00 -14.81
N PRO A 182 9.70 11.89 -15.15
CA PRO A 182 9.17 11.97 -16.50
C PRO A 182 10.31 12.29 -17.47
N PHE A 183 10.14 11.90 -18.73
CA PHE A 183 11.04 12.35 -19.78
C PHE A 183 11.05 13.87 -19.84
N SER A 184 12.23 14.47 -20.00
CA SER A 184 12.35 15.89 -20.31
C SER A 184 11.54 16.20 -21.56
N ALA A 185 10.78 17.29 -21.58
CA ALA A 185 10.33 17.85 -22.83
C ALA A 185 11.58 18.18 -23.67
N THR A 186 11.55 17.82 -24.95
CA THR A 186 12.53 18.33 -25.91
C THR A 186 12.37 19.85 -25.96
N GLU A 187 13.46 20.59 -25.75
CA GLU A 187 13.51 22.04 -25.97
C GLU A 187 13.05 22.42 -27.38
#